data_AF-A0A920HKU8-F1
#
_entry.id   AF-A0A920HKU8-F1
#
_cell.length_a   1.000
_cell.length_b   1.000
_cell.length_c   1.000
_cell.angle_alpha   90.00
_cell.angle_beta   90.00
_cell.angle_gamma   90.00
#
_symmetry.space_group_name_H-M   'P 1'
#
loop_
_entity.id
_entity.type
_entity.pdbx_description
1 polymer ?
#
loop_
_entity_poly.entity_id
_entity_poly.type
_entity_poly.pdbx_seq_one_letter_code
_entity_poly.pdbx_strand_id
1 'polypeptide(L)'
;MSLLKVETKLKEIKSIENIDIYFNDKNELGIKFTDRTPIAYLKDSNSLIDINGNIFKKEQTKNYSLPSINGNISEQQILEILNVISAIKKDKFFENKLKEIWFKKDHLYVRIKNLELDVRLGNQNKINDKLKMLKGFYIYKSKKINHINYKQIDLVYNNRLVAIKK
;
A
#
# COMPACT_ATOMS: atom_id res chain seq x y z
N MET A 1 -20.12 -7.58 -34.90
CA MET A 1 -19.07 -6.93 -34.07
C MET A 1 -17.85 -7.84 -34.10
N SER A 2 -16.64 -7.35 -34.42
CA SER A 2 -15.45 -8.21 -34.51
C SER A 2 -14.89 -8.55 -33.13
N LEU A 3 -14.19 -9.69 -32.99
CA LEU A 3 -13.51 -10.09 -31.75
C LEU A 3 -12.63 -8.96 -31.18
N LEU A 4 -11.91 -8.28 -32.08
CA LEU A 4 -11.05 -7.15 -31.75
C LEU A 4 -11.81 -6.01 -31.06
N LYS A 5 -13.06 -5.74 -31.47
CA LYS A 5 -13.91 -4.72 -30.84
C LYS A 5 -14.33 -5.13 -29.43
N VAL A 6 -14.64 -6.41 -29.20
CA VAL A 6 -14.96 -6.95 -27.88
C VAL A 6 -13.75 -6.84 -26.96
N GLU A 7 -12.58 -7.28 -27.42
CA GLU A 7 -11.33 -7.21 -26.67
C GLU A 7 -10.98 -5.77 -26.28
N THR A 8 -11.10 -4.84 -27.23
CA THR A 8 -10.83 -3.41 -26.98
C THR A 8 -11.77 -2.86 -25.90
N LYS A 9 -13.06 -3.21 -25.97
CA LYS A 9 -14.06 -2.78 -24.99
C LYS A 9 -13.80 -3.34 -23.60
N LEU A 10 -13.40 -4.61 -23.50
CA LEU A 10 -13.06 -5.22 -22.21
C LEU A 10 -11.79 -4.61 -21.61
N LYS A 11 -10.78 -4.26 -22.44
CA LYS A 11 -9.55 -3.58 -21.99
C LYS A 11 -9.80 -2.18 -21.42
N GLU A 12 -10.96 -1.56 -21.69
CA GLU A 12 -11.35 -0.28 -21.05
C GLU A 12 -11.70 -0.46 -19.56
N ILE A 13 -11.97 -1.68 -19.10
CA ILE A 13 -12.30 -1.99 -17.71
C ILE A 13 -11.01 -2.03 -16.88
N LYS A 14 -10.68 -0.91 -16.22
CA LYS A 14 -9.41 -0.72 -15.48
C LYS A 14 -9.15 -1.73 -14.35
N SER A 15 -10.19 -2.34 -13.79
CA SER A 15 -10.06 -3.38 -12.76
C SER A 15 -9.60 -4.73 -13.31
N ILE A 16 -9.59 -4.92 -14.63
CA ILE A 16 -9.08 -6.13 -15.27
C ILE A 16 -7.57 -5.94 -15.58
N GLU A 17 -6.80 -6.98 -15.29
CA GLU A 17 -5.36 -7.02 -15.57
C GLU A 17 -5.06 -7.68 -16.92
N ASN A 18 -5.63 -8.87 -17.16
CA ASN A 18 -5.43 -9.64 -18.39
C ASN A 18 -6.76 -10.11 -18.97
N ILE A 19 -6.85 -10.20 -20.30
CA ILE A 19 -8.02 -10.69 -21.05
C ILE A 19 -7.53 -11.59 -22.17
N ASP A 20 -8.04 -12.80 -22.22
CA ASP A 20 -7.85 -13.78 -23.28
C ASP A 20 -9.21 -14.13 -23.89
N ILE A 21 -9.34 -13.96 -25.21
CA ILE A 21 -10.56 -14.33 -25.95
C ILE A 21 -10.21 -15.47 -26.90
N TYR A 22 -11.00 -16.54 -26.88
CA TYR A 22 -10.73 -17.75 -27.66
C TYR A 22 -12.03 -18.40 -28.12
N PHE A 23 -11.93 -19.30 -29.09
CA PHE A 23 -13.00 -20.26 -29.40
C PHE A 23 -12.65 -21.61 -28.77
N ASN A 24 -13.62 -22.25 -28.13
CA ASN A 24 -13.43 -23.60 -27.60
C ASN A 24 -13.63 -24.66 -28.70
N ASP A 25 -13.47 -25.94 -28.35
CA ASP A 25 -13.59 -27.07 -29.29
C ASP A 25 -15.01 -27.22 -29.90
N LYS A 26 -16.01 -26.56 -29.30
CA LYS A 26 -17.39 -26.50 -29.78
C LYS A 26 -17.67 -25.26 -30.63
N ASN A 27 -16.62 -24.50 -30.97
CA ASN A 27 -16.71 -23.25 -31.71
C ASN A 27 -17.50 -22.15 -30.97
N GLU A 28 -17.55 -22.22 -29.63
CA GLU A 28 -18.19 -21.21 -28.77
C GLU A 28 -17.16 -20.18 -28.31
N LEU A 29 -17.58 -18.91 -28.23
CA LEU A 29 -16.72 -17.82 -27.77
C LEU A 29 -16.50 -17.90 -26.25
N GLY A 30 -15.25 -18.12 -25.85
CA GLY A 30 -14.79 -18.05 -24.46
C GLY A 30 -14.05 -16.75 -24.17
N ILE A 31 -14.26 -16.21 -22.96
CA ILE A 31 -13.52 -15.06 -22.44
C ILE A 31 -12.96 -15.47 -21.08
N LYS A 32 -11.64 -15.38 -20.93
CA LYS A 32 -10.95 -15.55 -19.66
C LYS A 32 -10.31 -14.21 -19.29
N PHE A 33 -10.45 -13.80 -18.03
CA PHE A 33 -9.80 -12.59 -17.55
C PHE A 33 -9.31 -12.78 -16.11
N THR A 34 -8.34 -11.96 -15.72
CA THR A 34 -7.86 -11.89 -14.34
C THR A 34 -8.09 -10.51 -13.77
N ASP A 35 -8.73 -10.44 -12.61
CA ASP A 35 -8.89 -9.19 -11.87
C ASP A 35 -7.54 -8.68 -11.35
N ARG A 36 -7.37 -7.37 -11.41
CA ARG A 36 -6.23 -6.66 -10.87
C ARG A 36 -6.23 -6.74 -9.34
N THR A 37 -5.10 -7.13 -8.76
CA THR A 37 -4.99 -7.28 -7.30
C THR A 37 -4.57 -5.95 -6.63
N PRO A 38 -5.43 -5.33 -5.80
CA PRO A 38 -5.08 -4.09 -5.13
C PRO A 38 -4.09 -4.30 -3.98
N ILE A 39 -3.18 -3.34 -3.78
CA ILE A 39 -2.23 -3.35 -2.67
C ILE A 39 -2.44 -2.23 -1.65
N ALA A 40 -3.21 -1.20 -2.02
CA ALA A 40 -3.59 -0.09 -1.14
C ALA A 40 -4.92 0.54 -1.57
N TYR A 41 -5.51 1.31 -0.67
CA TYR A 41 -6.71 2.11 -0.90
C TYR A 41 -6.37 3.60 -0.91
N LEU A 42 -6.68 4.29 -2.01
CA LEU A 42 -6.57 5.74 -2.12
C LEU A 42 -7.82 6.38 -1.52
N LYS A 43 -7.67 6.98 -0.33
CA LYS A 43 -8.80 7.45 0.47
C LYS A 43 -9.54 8.61 -0.18
N ASP A 44 -8.79 9.57 -0.73
CA ASP A 44 -9.34 10.83 -1.24
C ASP A 44 -10.13 10.63 -2.55
N SER A 45 -9.72 9.67 -3.38
CA SER A 45 -10.38 9.35 -4.65
C SER A 45 -11.31 8.12 -4.59
N ASN A 46 -11.49 7.54 -3.41
CA ASN A 46 -12.23 6.28 -3.21
C ASN A 46 -11.85 5.19 -4.24
N SER A 47 -10.55 5.03 -4.47
CA SER A 47 -10.00 4.15 -5.50
C SER A 47 -9.01 3.15 -4.93
N LEU A 48 -8.73 2.11 -5.69
CA LEU A 48 -7.73 1.10 -5.39
C LEU A 48 -6.51 1.31 -6.29
N ILE A 49 -5.35 0.85 -5.81
CA ILE A 49 -4.10 0.89 -6.57
C ILE A 49 -3.40 -0.47 -6.49
N ASP A 50 -2.89 -0.94 -7.62
CA ASP A 50 -2.08 -2.16 -7.69
C ASP A 50 -0.58 -1.90 -7.48
N ILE A 51 0.22 -2.96 -7.53
CA ILE A 51 1.68 -2.88 -7.34
C ILE A 51 2.40 -2.07 -8.43
N ASN A 52 1.80 -1.97 -9.61
CA ASN A 52 2.33 -1.27 -10.77
C ASN A 52 1.89 0.20 -10.82
N GLY A 53 1.10 0.65 -9.84
CA GLY A 53 0.57 2.00 -9.76
C GLY A 53 -0.70 2.24 -10.57
N ASN A 54 -1.34 1.20 -11.11
CA ASN A 54 -2.60 1.35 -11.83
C ASN A 54 -3.73 1.63 -10.85
N ILE A 55 -4.48 2.70 -11.10
CA ILE A 55 -5.60 3.13 -10.28
C ILE A 55 -6.92 2.68 -10.91
N PHE A 56 -7.77 2.06 -10.11
CA PHE A 56 -9.08 1.57 -10.53
C PHE A 56 -10.12 1.78 -9.43
N LYS A 57 -11.40 1.84 -9.81
CA LYS A 57 -12.49 2.10 -8.87
C LYS A 57 -12.63 0.95 -7.87
N LYS A 58 -12.92 1.28 -6.62
CA LYS A 58 -13.30 0.30 -5.61
C LYS A 58 -14.72 -0.19 -5.88
N GLU A 59 -14.90 -1.50 -6.02
CA GLU A 59 -16.24 -2.10 -6.00
C GLU A 59 -16.83 -2.04 -4.59
N GLN A 60 -18.07 -1.57 -4.45
CA GLN A 60 -18.68 -1.24 -3.15
C GLN A 60 -18.85 -2.46 -2.24
N THR A 61 -19.00 -3.66 -2.79
CA THR A 61 -19.31 -4.89 -2.06
C THR A 61 -18.08 -5.62 -1.52
N LYS A 62 -16.86 -5.28 -1.96
CA LYS A 62 -15.64 -5.96 -1.54
C LYS A 62 -14.99 -5.26 -0.34
N ASN A 63 -14.90 -5.98 0.78
CA ASN A 63 -14.16 -5.55 1.96
C ASN A 63 -12.68 -5.90 1.81
N TYR A 64 -11.86 -4.87 1.66
CA TYR A 64 -10.42 -4.99 1.53
C TYR A 64 -9.71 -4.60 2.83
N SER A 65 -8.91 -5.51 3.40
CA SER A 65 -8.02 -5.19 4.53
C SER A 65 -6.70 -4.60 4.01
N LEU A 66 -6.77 -3.43 3.38
CA LEU A 66 -5.64 -2.75 2.75
C LEU A 66 -5.20 -1.52 3.57
N PRO A 67 -3.90 -1.17 3.55
CA PRO A 67 -3.47 0.12 4.06
C PRO A 67 -4.08 1.25 3.22
N SER A 68 -4.42 2.36 3.88
CA SER A 68 -4.90 3.55 3.18
C SER A 68 -3.76 4.50 2.86
N ILE A 69 -3.79 5.05 1.65
CA ILE A 69 -2.99 6.19 1.23
C ILE A 69 -3.89 7.42 1.39
N ASN A 70 -3.43 8.38 2.18
CA ASN A 70 -4.18 9.61 2.48
C ASN A 70 -3.48 10.83 1.87
N GLY A 71 -4.27 11.81 1.42
CA GLY A 71 -3.78 13.05 0.83
C GLY A 71 -3.72 13.01 -0.70
N ASN A 72 -3.55 14.20 -1.29
CA ASN A 72 -3.30 14.35 -2.71
C ASN A 72 -1.82 14.01 -3.01
N ILE A 73 -1.60 12.87 -3.68
CA ILE A 73 -0.27 12.28 -3.90
C ILE A 73 0.10 12.42 -5.38
N SER A 74 1.28 12.95 -5.67
CA SER A 74 1.81 12.99 -7.05
C SER A 74 2.25 11.61 -7.55
N GLU A 75 2.42 11.45 -8.87
CA GLU A 75 2.90 10.18 -9.45
C GLU A 75 4.24 9.72 -8.86
N GLN A 76 5.18 10.66 -8.66
CA GLN A 76 6.47 10.35 -8.02
C GLN A 76 6.27 9.84 -6.58
N GLN A 77 5.40 10.50 -5.81
CA GLN A 77 5.12 10.11 -4.43
C GLN A 77 4.39 8.75 -4.36
N ILE A 78 3.56 8.43 -5.35
CA ILE A 78 2.94 7.10 -5.48
C ILE A 78 4.04 6.04 -5.57
N LEU A 79 5.04 6.21 -6.44
CA LEU A 79 6.13 5.23 -6.57
C LEU A 79 6.87 5.01 -5.25
N GLU A 80 7.17 6.08 -4.51
CA GLU A 80 7.79 5.97 -3.19
C GLU A 80 6.93 5.19 -2.18
N ILE A 81 5.63 5.49 -2.18
CA ILE A 81 4.64 4.80 -1.33
C ILE A 81 4.58 3.31 -1.67
N LEU A 82 4.48 2.95 -2.95
CA LEU A 82 4.38 1.55 -3.37
C LEU A 82 5.64 0.76 -3.00
N ASN A 83 6.82 1.38 -3.09
CA ASN A 83 8.08 0.78 -2.63
C ASN A 83 8.08 0.54 -1.11
N VAL A 84 7.60 1.49 -0.32
CA VAL A 84 7.47 1.31 1.15
C VAL A 84 6.44 0.23 1.50
N ILE A 85 5.26 0.25 0.86
CA ILE A 85 4.24 -0.79 1.07
C ILE A 85 4.80 -2.17 0.72
N SER A 86 5.52 -2.29 -0.39
CA SER A 86 6.15 -3.54 -0.83
C SER A 86 7.19 -4.05 0.17
N ALA A 87 8.04 -3.17 0.69
CA ALA A 87 9.02 -3.54 1.70
C ALA A 87 8.34 -4.01 2.99
N ILE A 88 7.28 -3.33 3.43
CA ILE A 88 6.50 -3.72 4.62
C ILE A 88 5.81 -5.07 4.39
N LYS A 89 5.18 -5.30 3.24
CA LYS A 89 4.54 -6.57 2.89
C LYS A 89 5.52 -7.75 2.85
N LYS A 90 6.79 -7.50 2.47
CA LYS A 90 7.85 -8.53 2.48
C LYS A 90 8.41 -8.81 3.88
N ASP A 91 8.24 -7.89 4.83
CA ASP A 91 8.68 -8.09 6.22
C ASP A 91 7.62 -8.89 7.01
N LYS A 92 7.92 -10.15 7.33
CA LYS A 92 7.03 -11.06 8.07
C LYS A 92 6.47 -10.48 9.38
N PHE A 93 7.18 -9.54 10.03
CA PHE A 93 6.69 -8.92 11.25
C PHE A 93 5.64 -7.84 10.96
N PHE A 94 5.78 -7.10 9.86
CA PHE A 94 4.93 -5.95 9.53
C PHE A 94 3.93 -6.19 8.40
N GLU A 95 3.97 -7.32 7.70
CA GLU A 95 3.21 -7.61 6.46
C GLU A 95 1.73 -7.25 6.53
N ASN A 96 1.09 -7.41 7.69
CA ASN A 96 -0.33 -7.13 7.91
C ASN A 96 -0.59 -5.98 8.90
N LYS A 97 0.44 -5.21 9.24
CA LYS A 97 0.42 -4.15 10.27
C LYS A 97 0.38 -2.73 9.72
N LEU A 98 0.66 -2.49 8.44
CA LEU A 98 0.50 -1.14 7.89
C LEU A 98 -0.98 -0.74 7.89
N LYS A 99 -1.31 0.42 8.47
CA LYS A 99 -2.68 0.96 8.52
C LYS A 99 -2.84 2.11 7.54
N GLU A 100 -1.94 3.10 7.60
CA GLU A 100 -2.03 4.33 6.82
C GLU A 100 -0.64 4.77 6.39
N ILE A 101 -0.55 5.44 5.24
CA ILE A 101 0.66 6.05 4.69
C ILE A 101 0.29 7.38 4.02
N TRP A 102 1.09 8.41 4.23
CA TRP A 102 0.83 9.75 3.69
C TRP A 102 2.10 10.60 3.64
N PHE A 103 2.05 11.69 2.88
CA PHE A 103 3.08 12.72 2.91
C PHE A 103 2.68 13.91 3.79
N LYS A 104 3.65 14.48 4.49
CA LYS A 104 3.53 15.75 5.23
C LYS A 104 4.84 16.52 5.12
N LYS A 105 4.79 17.72 4.53
CA LYS A 105 5.98 18.58 4.30
C LYS A 105 7.15 17.79 3.70
N ASP A 106 6.89 17.12 2.59
CA ASP A 106 7.85 16.28 1.82
C ASP A 106 8.42 15.06 2.54
N HIS A 107 7.88 14.73 3.71
CA HIS A 107 8.25 13.52 4.42
C HIS A 107 7.13 12.49 4.39
N LEU A 108 7.54 11.25 4.17
CA LEU A 108 6.70 10.08 4.24
C LEU A 108 6.47 9.67 5.69
N TYR A 109 5.21 9.44 6.03
CA TYR A 109 4.75 8.97 7.32
C TYR A 109 3.94 7.69 7.18
N VAL A 110 3.99 6.85 8.20
CA VAL A 110 3.15 5.66 8.32
C VAL A 110 2.53 5.54 9.71
N ARG A 111 1.37 4.87 9.76
CA ARG A 111 0.74 4.40 10.99
C ARG A 111 0.71 2.88 10.99
N ILE A 112 1.17 2.28 12.08
CA ILE A 112 1.24 0.82 12.26
C ILE A 112 0.17 0.38 13.26
N LYS A 113 -0.52 -0.72 12.96
CA LYS A 113 -1.52 -1.33 13.85
C LYS A 113 -0.89 -1.68 15.20
N ASN A 114 -1.63 -1.36 16.26
CA ASN A 114 -1.22 -1.55 17.66
C ASN A 114 0.04 -0.74 18.06
N LEU A 115 0.32 0.35 17.34
CA LEU A 115 1.33 1.33 17.70
C LEU A 115 0.70 2.73 17.58
N GLU A 116 0.29 3.29 18.72
CA GLU A 116 -0.50 4.54 18.79
C GLU A 116 0.34 5.82 18.65
N LEU A 117 1.11 5.92 17.57
CA LEU A 117 1.91 7.09 17.22
C LEU A 117 2.13 7.15 15.71
N ASP A 118 2.57 8.31 15.23
CA ASP A 118 2.98 8.48 13.84
C ASP A 118 4.47 8.11 13.68
N VAL A 119 4.81 7.43 12.59
CA VAL A 119 6.19 7.06 12.26
C VAL A 119 6.65 7.90 11.07
N ARG A 120 7.57 8.84 11.29
CA ARG A 120 8.19 9.61 10.20
C ARG A 120 9.33 8.80 9.59
N LEU A 121 9.08 8.25 8.40
CA LEU A 121 10.10 7.55 7.60
C LEU A 121 11.02 8.54 6.89
N GLY A 122 10.54 9.73 6.58
CA GLY A 122 11.25 10.71 5.75
C GLY A 122 11.09 10.38 4.27
N ASN A 123 11.84 9.41 3.77
CA ASN A 123 11.76 8.92 2.38
C ASN A 123 11.85 7.38 2.34
N GLN A 124 11.76 6.79 1.16
CA GLN A 124 11.87 5.34 0.96
C GLN A 124 13.28 4.75 1.15
N ASN A 125 14.33 5.58 1.21
CA ASN A 125 15.72 5.08 1.23
C ASN A 125 16.00 4.25 2.50
N LYS A 126 16.77 3.17 2.35
CA LYS A 126 17.14 2.24 3.44
C LYS A 126 15.92 1.71 4.24
N ILE A 127 14.80 1.48 3.56
CA ILE A 127 13.55 1.07 4.22
C ILE A 127 13.72 -0.17 5.11
N ASN A 128 14.51 -1.16 4.69
CA ASN A 128 14.74 -2.37 5.49
C ASN A 128 15.40 -2.07 6.84
N ASP A 129 16.34 -1.13 6.91
CA ASP A 129 16.97 -0.74 8.17
C ASP A 129 16.03 0.07 9.05
N LYS A 130 15.20 0.94 8.45
CA LYS A 130 14.12 1.64 9.14
C LYS A 130 13.13 0.65 9.76
N LEU A 131 12.76 -0.42 9.04
CA LEU A 131 11.87 -1.47 9.56
C LEU A 131 12.50 -2.24 10.71
N LYS A 132 13.80 -2.59 10.65
CA LYS A 132 14.51 -3.21 11.79
C LYS A 132 14.44 -2.36 13.05
N MET A 133 14.69 -1.05 12.93
CA MET A 133 14.62 -0.11 14.05
C MET A 133 13.20 0.03 14.59
N LEU A 134 12.21 0.16 13.70
CA LEU A 134 10.80 0.21 14.06
C LEU A 134 10.36 -1.05 14.81
N LYS A 135 10.83 -2.23 14.39
CA LYS A 135 10.54 -3.51 15.05
C LYS A 135 11.07 -3.54 16.48
N GLY A 136 12.31 -3.08 16.69
CA GLY A 136 12.89 -2.95 18.02
C GLY A 136 12.05 -2.06 18.93
N PHE A 137 11.64 -0.89 18.44
CA PHE A 137 10.78 0.03 19.20
C PHE A 137 9.39 -0.55 19.48
N TYR A 138 8.78 -1.23 18.49
CA TYR A 138 7.49 -1.87 18.65
C TYR A 138 7.51 -2.91 19.78
N ILE A 139 8.53 -3.77 19.81
CA ILE A 139 8.70 -4.78 20.86
C ILE A 139 8.99 -4.13 22.22
N TYR A 140 9.81 -3.08 22.26
CA TYR A 140 10.04 -2.31 23.49
C TYR A 140 8.73 -1.75 24.05
N LYS A 141 7.86 -1.22 23.18
CA LYS A 141 6.54 -0.71 23.55
C LYS A 141 5.56 -1.78 24.01
N SER A 142 5.53 -2.92 23.33
CA SER A 142 4.60 -4.00 23.69
C SER A 142 4.91 -4.61 25.06
N LYS A 143 6.17 -4.56 25.51
CA LYS A 143 6.58 -5.03 26.84
C LYS A 143 6.12 -4.13 28.00
N LYS A 144 5.50 -2.97 27.72
CA LYS A 144 5.03 -1.99 28.73
C LYS A 144 6.09 -1.61 29.78
N ILE A 145 7.38 -1.70 29.44
CA ILE A 145 8.49 -1.43 30.36
C ILE A 145 8.41 0.00 30.92
N ASN A 146 7.78 0.92 30.18
CA ASN A 146 7.53 2.29 30.62
C ASN A 146 6.17 2.81 30.10
N HIS A 147 5.41 3.49 30.96
CA HIS A 147 4.13 4.14 30.66
C HIS A 147 4.25 5.44 29.84
N ILE A 148 5.43 5.71 29.27
CA ILE A 148 5.68 6.95 28.52
C ILE A 148 4.82 6.97 27.26
N ASN A 149 3.96 7.96 27.09
CA ASN A 149 3.24 8.15 25.83
C ASN A 149 4.10 8.91 24.83
N TYR A 150 4.22 8.37 23.63
CA TYR A 150 4.90 9.02 22.52
C TYR A 150 3.87 9.47 21.50
N LYS A 151 4.13 10.60 20.85
CA LYS A 151 3.32 11.08 19.73
C LYS A 151 3.90 10.69 18.38
N GLN A 152 5.23 10.55 18.30
CA GLN A 152 5.93 10.32 17.04
C GLN A 152 7.24 9.58 17.28
N ILE A 153 7.66 8.81 16.28
CA ILE A 153 9.06 8.38 16.14
C ILE A 153 9.60 8.83 14.78
N ASP A 154 10.87 9.26 14.76
CA ASP A 154 11.58 9.70 13.56
C ASP A 154 12.68 8.69 13.21
N LEU A 155 12.61 8.20 11.96
CA LEU A 155 13.56 7.25 11.37
C LEU A 155 14.34 7.88 10.20
N VAL A 156 14.41 9.21 10.17
CA VAL A 156 15.08 9.99 9.10
C VAL A 156 16.61 9.92 9.26
N TYR A 157 17.10 9.79 10.48
CA TYR A 157 18.53 9.74 10.77
C TYR A 157 19.08 8.34 10.58
N ASN A 158 20.19 8.22 9.84
CA ASN A 158 20.88 6.95 9.65
C ASN A 158 21.19 6.32 11.02
N ASN A 159 20.74 5.08 11.20
CA ASN A 159 21.02 4.22 12.37
C ASN A 159 20.55 4.77 13.71
N ARG A 160 19.66 5.78 13.74
CA ARG A 160 19.14 6.37 15.00
C ARG A 160 17.65 6.63 14.94
N LEU A 161 16.95 6.17 15.98
CA LEU A 161 15.52 6.40 16.18
C LEU A 161 15.36 7.51 17.22
N VAL A 162 14.62 8.55 16.87
CA VAL A 162 14.28 9.63 17.82
C VAL A 162 12.81 9.48 18.20
N ALA A 163 12.53 9.31 19.49
CA ALA A 163 11.16 9.15 19.98
C ALA A 163 10.70 10.42 20.69
N ILE A 164 9.59 11.00 20.21
CA ILE A 164 9.06 12.27 20.70
C ILE A 164 7.90 11.99 21.65
N LYS A 165 8.04 12.40 22.91
CA LYS A 165 7.01 12.25 23.94
C LYS A 165 5.80 13.15 23.65
N LYS A 166 4.62 12.74 24.13
CA LYS A 166 3.45 13.62 24.18
C LYS A 166 3.74 14.82 25.06
#